data_AF-A0A7S0GN46-F1
#
_entry.id   AF-A0A7S0GN46-F1
#
_cell.length_a   1.000
_cell.length_b   1.000
_cell.length_c   1.000
_cell.angle_alpha   90.00
_cell.angle_beta   90.00
_cell.angle_gamma   90.00
#
_symmetry.space_group_name_H-M   'P 1'
#
loop_
_entity.id
_entity.type
_entity.pdbx_description
1 polymer ?
#
loop_
_entity_poly.entity_id
_entity_poly.type
_entity_poly.pdbx_seq_one_letter_code
_entity_poly.pdbx_strand_id
1 'polypeptide(L)'
;SSDPECDTTTSDQVTTPQHDSSSCVDSVIDLPLGVSAAVAATNAMAMQAMQQRLEKRKQVSREKQAALNAFVDKKDVQIESTKSSEISSTSPQLPRKLSSIYKKVVGGRQKVNISSDVLSPQLYLEKILAERNYPYERIVSLDSGYHAKPTVHQKASYGVAVVQAVRQNDEDRLAQFVEIGISRNPCNAFGESLIHMICRRGQYKLLKCFVDNGACLQVSDDFGRTPMHDACWTVEPAFECVELLLKADIGLLNVVDCRGSTPLSYVRQNSWQLWNDFFDKMKDIYWPIIEKEKRISLPPLTKCKVIEDPSNASSTDLTTLLSSGKVDVSDVKKMSVDERKNFRLAFIAQSGHTITKKSESGIVDRSYGQVVHA
;
A
#
# COMPACT_ATOMS: atom_id res chain seq x y z
N SER A 1 -71.81 -49.71 -28.28
CA SER A 1 -71.90 -48.28 -28.60
C SER A 1 -70.47 -47.74 -28.61
N SER A 2 -69.82 -47.50 -29.75
CA SER A 2 -70.21 -46.80 -31.00
C SER A 2 -69.76 -45.34 -31.00
N ASP A 3 -68.59 -45.12 -31.61
CA ASP A 3 -68.13 -43.92 -32.31
C ASP A 3 -69.04 -43.61 -33.54
N PRO A 4 -68.81 -42.58 -34.38
CA PRO A 4 -67.80 -41.51 -34.39
C PRO A 4 -68.45 -40.14 -34.01
N GLU A 5 -68.08 -38.90 -34.40
CA GLU A 5 -67.20 -38.25 -35.40
C GLU A 5 -66.54 -37.00 -34.73
N CYS A 6 -65.35 -36.47 -35.04
CA CYS A 6 -64.56 -36.31 -36.28
C CYS A 6 -65.05 -35.20 -37.24
N ASP A 7 -64.38 -34.03 -37.25
CA ASP A 7 -63.70 -33.58 -38.48
C ASP A 7 -62.59 -32.55 -38.24
N THR A 8 -61.87 -32.18 -39.30
CA THR A 8 -60.62 -31.40 -39.31
C THR A 8 -60.69 -30.14 -40.17
N THR A 9 -59.85 -29.12 -39.91
CA THR A 9 -58.90 -28.49 -40.88
C THR A 9 -58.27 -27.18 -40.37
N THR A 10 -57.21 -26.74 -41.06
CA THR A 10 -56.32 -25.60 -40.81
C THR A 10 -56.78 -24.27 -41.44
N SER A 11 -56.40 -23.13 -40.85
CA SER A 11 -56.07 -21.90 -41.61
C SER A 11 -55.10 -20.99 -40.83
N ASP A 12 -54.50 -20.03 -41.54
CA ASP A 12 -53.34 -19.22 -41.11
C ASP A 12 -53.67 -17.77 -40.68
N GLN A 13 -52.61 -17.07 -40.25
CA GLN A 13 -52.39 -15.61 -40.28
C GLN A 13 -52.83 -14.73 -39.09
N VAL A 14 -51.79 -14.24 -38.40
CA VAL A 14 -51.47 -12.80 -38.24
C VAL A 14 -52.63 -11.80 -38.40
N THR A 15 -53.04 -11.17 -37.30
CA THR A 15 -53.18 -9.69 -37.23
C THR A 15 -53.32 -9.21 -35.78
N THR A 16 -52.52 -8.21 -35.39
CA THR A 16 -52.72 -7.44 -34.15
C THR A 16 -53.18 -6.02 -34.50
N PRO A 17 -54.32 -5.53 -34.02
CA PRO A 17 -54.80 -4.18 -34.31
C PRO A 17 -53.97 -3.09 -33.58
N GLN A 18 -54.02 -1.86 -34.11
CA GLN A 18 -53.28 -0.70 -33.61
C GLN A 18 -54.18 0.33 -32.92
N HIS A 19 -53.57 1.19 -32.07
CA HIS A 19 -54.06 2.49 -31.58
C HIS A 19 -55.39 2.46 -30.78
N ASP A 20 -55.72 3.41 -29.89
CA ASP A 20 -55.34 4.82 -29.64
C ASP A 20 -55.24 5.09 -28.11
N SER A 21 -54.96 6.30 -27.59
CA SER A 21 -53.84 7.26 -27.78
C SER A 21 -53.95 8.40 -26.74
N SER A 22 -52.97 9.33 -26.69
CA SER A 22 -52.87 10.48 -25.76
C SER A 22 -52.53 10.13 -24.29
N SER A 23 -51.89 10.98 -23.47
CA SER A 23 -51.16 12.25 -23.72
C SER A 23 -50.02 12.45 -22.70
N CYS A 24 -49.07 13.35 -22.99
CA CYS A 24 -47.88 13.60 -22.17
C CYS A 24 -48.17 14.51 -20.96
N VAL A 25 -47.46 14.31 -19.83
CA VAL A 25 -46.27 15.11 -19.46
C VAL A 25 -45.55 14.52 -18.23
N ASP A 26 -44.24 14.27 -18.35
CA ASP A 26 -43.34 13.99 -17.23
C ASP A 26 -42.10 14.90 -17.37
N SER A 27 -41.78 15.71 -16.36
CA SER A 27 -40.66 16.65 -16.39
C SER A 27 -39.44 16.10 -15.65
N VAL A 28 -38.49 15.57 -16.43
CA VAL A 28 -37.19 15.06 -15.98
C VAL A 28 -36.33 16.13 -15.31
N ILE A 29 -35.72 15.78 -14.17
CA ILE A 29 -34.51 16.46 -13.65
C ILE A 29 -33.45 15.37 -13.35
N ASP A 30 -32.76 14.95 -14.41
CA ASP A 30 -31.59 14.07 -14.31
C ASP A 30 -30.32 14.89 -13.99
N LEU A 31 -29.50 14.39 -13.07
CA LEU A 31 -28.15 14.91 -12.81
C LEU A 31 -27.10 13.82 -13.10
N PRO A 32 -25.99 14.15 -13.78
CA PRO A 32 -25.32 13.18 -14.66
C PRO A 32 -24.40 12.17 -13.93
N LEU A 33 -24.76 10.89 -14.02
CA LEU A 33 -23.93 9.74 -13.62
C LEU A 33 -22.56 9.64 -14.34
N GLY A 34 -22.36 10.37 -15.44
CA GLY A 34 -21.19 10.25 -16.31
C GLY A 34 -19.84 10.67 -15.70
N VAL A 35 -19.82 11.59 -14.73
CA VAL A 35 -18.56 12.19 -14.22
C VAL A 35 -17.69 11.15 -13.50
N SER A 36 -18.29 10.28 -12.69
CA SER A 36 -17.57 9.26 -11.92
C SER A 36 -16.93 8.20 -12.83
N ALA A 37 -17.68 7.71 -13.82
CA ALA A 37 -17.19 6.72 -14.78
C ALA A 37 -16.06 7.27 -15.66
N ALA A 38 -16.16 8.52 -16.12
CA ALA A 38 -15.12 9.17 -16.93
C ALA A 38 -13.80 9.35 -16.16
N VAL A 39 -13.86 9.74 -14.88
CA VAL A 39 -12.68 9.86 -14.00
C VAL A 39 -12.08 8.47 -13.70
N ALA A 40 -12.91 7.45 -13.46
CA ALA A 40 -12.42 6.08 -13.28
C ALA A 40 -11.71 5.54 -14.54
N ALA A 41 -12.30 5.76 -15.73
CA ALA A 41 -11.75 5.30 -17.00
C ALA A 41 -10.42 6.00 -17.36
N THR A 42 -10.34 7.33 -17.20
CA THR A 42 -9.09 8.08 -17.45
C THR A 42 -7.98 7.69 -16.48
N ASN A 43 -8.28 7.44 -15.20
CA ASN A 43 -7.32 6.89 -14.24
C ASN A 43 -6.87 5.47 -14.61
N ALA A 44 -7.77 4.60 -15.07
CA ALA A 44 -7.42 3.25 -15.52
C ALA A 44 -6.51 3.27 -16.77
N MET A 45 -6.80 4.13 -17.75
CA MET A 45 -5.93 4.34 -18.92
C MET A 45 -4.56 4.89 -18.53
N ALA A 46 -4.49 5.81 -17.55
CA ALA A 46 -3.23 6.31 -17.01
C ALA A 46 -2.39 5.19 -16.34
N MET A 47 -3.04 4.28 -15.59
CA MET A 47 -2.38 3.10 -15.02
C MET A 47 -1.86 2.14 -16.10
N GLN A 48 -2.65 1.81 -17.12
CA GLN A 48 -2.20 0.96 -18.22
C GLN A 48 -1.03 1.58 -19.00
N ALA A 49 -1.10 2.88 -19.31
CA ALA A 49 -0.01 3.61 -19.96
C ALA A 49 1.26 3.67 -19.08
N MET A 50 1.11 3.70 -17.75
CA MET A 50 2.23 3.60 -16.82
C MET A 50 2.80 2.18 -16.76
N GLN A 51 1.97 1.14 -16.70
CA GLN A 51 2.39 -0.27 -16.73
C GLN A 51 3.19 -0.58 -18.00
N GLN A 52 2.70 -0.22 -19.19
CA GLN A 52 3.44 -0.39 -20.45
C GLN A 52 4.79 0.36 -20.48
N ARG A 53 4.87 1.53 -19.82
CA ARG A 53 6.15 2.27 -19.66
C ARG A 53 7.08 1.59 -18.67
N LEU A 54 6.55 0.95 -17.62
CA LEU A 54 7.33 0.16 -16.67
C LEU A 54 7.84 -1.15 -17.29
N GLU A 55 7.04 -1.84 -18.09
CA GLU A 55 7.48 -3.02 -18.84
C GLU A 55 8.61 -2.68 -19.82
N LYS A 56 8.46 -1.62 -20.61
CA LYS A 56 9.53 -1.12 -21.49
C LYS A 56 10.81 -0.75 -20.71
N ARG A 57 10.70 -0.24 -19.48
CA ARG A 57 11.86 0.00 -18.59
C ARG A 57 12.45 -1.29 -18.02
N LYS A 58 11.63 -2.27 -17.60
CA LYS A 58 12.07 -3.59 -17.14
C LYS A 58 12.81 -4.33 -18.27
N GLN A 59 12.31 -4.24 -19.51
CA GLN A 59 12.95 -4.80 -20.69
C GLN A 59 14.32 -4.16 -20.96
N VAL A 60 14.41 -2.82 -21.01
CA VAL A 60 15.70 -2.11 -21.14
C VAL A 60 16.67 -2.40 -19.99
N SER A 61 16.16 -2.73 -18.79
CA SER A 61 16.99 -3.16 -17.66
C SER A 61 17.53 -4.59 -17.85
N ARG A 62 16.69 -5.52 -18.31
CA ARG A 62 17.08 -6.90 -18.66
C ARG A 62 18.10 -6.92 -19.79
N GLU A 63 17.90 -6.12 -20.83
CA GLU A 63 18.84 -5.98 -21.95
C GLU A 63 20.20 -5.43 -21.49
N LYS A 64 20.22 -4.43 -20.60
CA LYS A 64 21.46 -3.93 -19.99
C LYS A 64 22.14 -4.97 -19.11
N GLN A 65 21.40 -5.75 -18.34
CA GLN A 65 21.98 -6.82 -17.53
C GLN A 65 22.52 -7.96 -18.39
N ALA A 66 21.82 -8.36 -19.45
CA ALA A 66 22.30 -9.34 -20.42
C ALA A 66 23.56 -8.86 -21.15
N ALA A 67 23.61 -7.59 -21.56
CA ALA A 67 24.80 -6.98 -22.15
C ALA A 67 25.98 -6.85 -21.16
N LEU A 68 25.70 -6.68 -19.86
CA LEU A 68 26.72 -6.69 -18.81
C LEU A 68 27.27 -8.11 -18.59
N ASN A 69 26.40 -9.12 -18.47
CA ASN A 69 26.80 -10.52 -18.33
C ASN A 69 27.65 -10.97 -19.55
N ALA A 70 27.17 -10.71 -20.78
CA ALA A 70 27.91 -11.01 -22.01
C ALA A 70 29.23 -10.22 -22.19
N PHE A 71 29.47 -9.18 -21.36
CA PHE A 71 30.75 -8.49 -21.27
C PHE A 71 31.69 -9.11 -20.21
N VAL A 72 31.14 -9.76 -19.17
CA VAL A 72 31.89 -10.60 -18.22
C VAL A 72 32.34 -11.88 -18.92
N ASP A 73 31.44 -12.60 -19.60
CA ASP A 73 31.77 -13.84 -20.33
C ASP A 73 32.91 -13.63 -21.34
N LYS A 74 32.90 -12.49 -22.06
CA LYS A 74 33.96 -12.09 -23.00
C LYS A 74 35.27 -11.66 -22.35
N LYS A 75 35.27 -11.40 -21.04
CA LYS A 75 36.48 -11.10 -20.26
C LYS A 75 37.12 -12.36 -19.70
N ASP A 76 36.33 -13.32 -19.24
CA ASP A 76 36.87 -14.55 -18.66
C ASP A 76 37.58 -15.41 -19.74
N VAL A 77 37.07 -15.38 -20.98
CA VAL A 77 37.74 -15.92 -22.19
C VAL A 77 39.11 -15.26 -22.50
N GLN A 78 39.45 -14.11 -21.87
CA GLN A 78 40.77 -13.47 -21.99
C GLN A 78 41.66 -13.62 -20.74
N ILE A 79 41.24 -14.35 -19.70
CA ILE A 79 41.99 -14.43 -18.43
C ILE A 79 42.79 -15.74 -18.29
N GLU A 80 42.48 -16.80 -19.03
CA GLU A 80 43.21 -18.09 -18.95
C GLU A 80 44.63 -18.09 -19.57
N SER A 81 45.12 -16.98 -20.14
CA SER A 81 46.33 -16.96 -20.99
C SER A 81 47.50 -16.06 -20.55
N THR A 82 47.59 -15.65 -19.28
CA THR A 82 48.86 -15.15 -18.69
C THR A 82 49.12 -15.69 -17.27
N LYS A 83 50.30 -16.31 -17.08
CA LYS A 83 50.80 -16.75 -15.76
C LYS A 83 51.67 -15.67 -15.10
N SER A 84 51.54 -15.57 -13.78
CA SER A 84 52.57 -15.19 -12.80
C SER A 84 53.42 -13.93 -13.01
N SER A 85 53.19 -12.90 -12.20
CA SER A 85 54.26 -12.34 -11.32
C SER A 85 53.74 -11.35 -10.27
N GLU A 86 54.31 -11.50 -9.07
CA GLU A 86 54.56 -10.49 -8.02
C GLU A 86 53.44 -9.66 -7.37
N ILE A 87 53.67 -9.35 -6.08
CA ILE A 87 52.80 -8.60 -5.18
C ILE A 87 53.48 -7.26 -4.90
N SER A 88 52.74 -6.15 -5.03
CA SER A 88 53.19 -4.85 -4.53
C SER A 88 52.03 -4.06 -3.93
N SER A 89 52.30 -3.35 -2.84
CA SER A 89 51.30 -2.68 -2.01
C SER A 89 50.86 -1.33 -2.57
N THR A 90 49.56 -1.13 -2.79
CA THR A 90 48.98 0.21 -2.94
C THR A 90 47.52 0.21 -2.50
N SER A 91 47.07 1.25 -1.78
CA SER A 91 45.68 1.39 -1.33
C SER A 91 44.72 1.50 -2.52
N PRO A 92 43.57 0.79 -2.52
CA PRO A 92 42.65 0.80 -3.66
C PRO A 92 41.91 2.15 -3.77
N GLN A 93 42.25 2.94 -4.78
CA GLN A 93 41.46 4.13 -5.14
C GLN A 93 40.10 3.75 -5.74
N LEU A 94 39.10 4.60 -5.50
CA LEU A 94 37.73 4.39 -5.98
C LEU A 94 37.67 4.24 -7.52
N PRO A 95 37.01 3.20 -8.08
CA PRO A 95 36.99 2.98 -9.53
C PRO A 95 36.34 4.13 -10.32
N ARG A 96 37.15 4.84 -11.12
CA ARG A 96 36.78 6.04 -11.90
C ARG A 96 35.61 5.87 -12.90
N LYS A 97 35.04 4.66 -13.07
CA LYS A 97 33.89 4.40 -13.95
C LYS A 97 32.52 4.69 -13.30
N LEU A 98 32.38 4.59 -11.97
CA LEU A 98 31.10 4.81 -11.29
C LEU A 98 30.57 6.24 -11.47
N SER A 99 31.46 7.25 -11.45
CA SER A 99 31.13 8.66 -11.62
C SER A 99 30.60 9.03 -13.02
N SER A 100 30.89 8.21 -14.04
CA SER A 100 30.43 8.42 -15.43
C SER A 100 29.00 7.91 -15.63
N ILE A 101 28.67 6.77 -15.02
CA ILE A 101 27.33 6.16 -15.12
C ILE A 101 26.28 7.03 -14.40
N TYR A 102 26.60 7.52 -13.21
CA TYR A 102 25.69 8.34 -12.39
C TYR A 102 25.23 9.63 -13.10
N LYS A 103 26.12 10.28 -13.88
CA LYS A 103 25.82 11.55 -14.59
C LYS A 103 24.74 11.46 -15.66
N LYS A 104 24.31 10.25 -16.08
CA LYS A 104 23.30 10.06 -17.14
C LYS A 104 21.88 9.74 -16.66
N VAL A 105 21.65 9.57 -15.34
CA VAL A 105 20.36 9.07 -14.83
C VAL A 105 19.45 10.19 -14.29
N VAL A 106 19.99 11.22 -13.65
CA VAL A 106 19.20 12.28 -12.98
C VAL A 106 18.88 13.44 -13.94
N GLY A 107 17.97 13.19 -14.88
CA GLY A 107 17.48 14.19 -15.84
C GLY A 107 16.14 14.80 -15.45
N GLY A 108 16.11 15.85 -14.62
CA GLY A 108 14.89 16.65 -14.44
C GLY A 108 14.77 17.55 -13.19
N ARG A 109 14.87 18.87 -13.43
CA ARG A 109 14.44 20.01 -12.59
C ARG A 109 15.30 20.39 -11.35
N GLN A 110 15.38 21.72 -11.17
CA GLN A 110 16.00 22.51 -10.08
C GLN A 110 17.38 22.07 -9.55
N LYS A 111 18.43 22.77 -10.02
CA LYS A 111 19.73 22.80 -9.35
C LYS A 111 19.62 23.59 -8.05
N VAL A 112 19.60 22.91 -6.90
CA VAL A 112 20.04 23.50 -5.64
C VAL A 112 21.56 23.26 -5.53
N ASN A 113 22.33 24.31 -5.26
CA ASN A 113 23.80 24.23 -5.29
C ASN A 113 24.37 23.73 -3.96
N ILE A 114 24.16 22.43 -3.69
CA ILE A 114 24.74 21.71 -2.55
C ILE A 114 26.21 21.40 -2.88
N SER A 115 27.12 21.43 -1.89
CA SER A 115 28.54 21.16 -2.14
C SER A 115 28.77 19.74 -2.64
N SER A 116 29.90 19.52 -3.31
CA SER A 116 30.25 18.27 -4.00
C SER A 116 30.48 17.05 -3.10
N ASP A 117 30.35 17.24 -1.78
CA ASP A 117 31.12 16.46 -0.79
C ASP A 117 30.21 15.62 0.12
N VAL A 118 28.92 15.96 0.19
CA VAL A 118 27.90 15.20 0.93
C VAL A 118 27.42 14.02 0.08
N LEU A 119 27.77 12.79 0.48
CA LEU A 119 27.23 11.57 -0.12
C LEU A 119 25.71 11.49 0.07
N SER A 120 25.00 10.95 -0.91
CA SER A 120 23.58 10.64 -0.73
C SER A 120 23.40 9.50 0.29
N PRO A 121 22.32 9.50 1.10
CA PRO A 121 22.08 8.48 2.12
C PRO A 121 22.09 7.04 1.59
N GLN A 122 21.68 6.85 0.33
CA GLN A 122 21.73 5.55 -0.34
C GLN A 122 23.16 5.06 -0.58
N LEU A 123 24.07 5.93 -1.04
CA LEU A 123 25.48 5.59 -1.25
C LEU A 123 26.25 5.50 0.08
N TYR A 124 25.87 6.31 1.06
CA TYR A 124 26.43 6.27 2.41
C TYR A 124 26.08 4.96 3.13
N LEU A 125 24.83 4.49 3.01
CA LEU A 125 24.43 3.18 3.50
C LEU A 125 25.14 2.04 2.76
N GLU A 126 25.22 2.08 1.43
CA GLU A 126 25.95 1.06 0.65
C GLU A 126 27.42 0.95 1.06
N LYS A 127 28.07 2.08 1.36
CA LYS A 127 29.42 2.11 1.93
C LYS A 127 29.46 1.37 3.29
N ILE A 128 28.59 1.71 4.22
CA ILE A 128 28.52 1.07 5.55
C ILE A 128 28.31 -0.45 5.42
N LEU A 129 27.36 -0.88 4.57
CA LEU A 129 27.06 -2.29 4.35
C LEU A 129 28.24 -3.04 3.72
N ALA A 130 28.94 -2.44 2.74
CA ALA A 130 30.12 -3.03 2.13
C ALA A 130 31.31 -3.13 3.12
N GLU A 131 31.56 -2.09 3.93
CA GLU A 131 32.60 -2.09 4.98
C GLU A 131 32.35 -3.16 6.06
N ARG A 132 31.08 -3.53 6.29
CA ARG A 132 30.65 -4.52 7.30
C ARG A 132 30.26 -5.88 6.72
N ASN A 133 30.50 -6.13 5.43
CA ASN A 133 30.21 -7.40 4.73
C ASN A 133 28.71 -7.80 4.70
N TYR A 134 27.80 -6.83 4.71
CA TYR A 134 26.35 -7.05 4.59
C TYR A 134 25.89 -7.13 3.12
N PRO A 135 24.91 -8.00 2.78
CA PRO A 135 24.25 -7.97 1.49
C PRO A 135 23.34 -6.73 1.36
N TYR A 136 23.48 -6.00 0.26
CA TYR A 136 22.67 -4.83 -0.09
C TYR A 136 21.85 -5.03 -1.38
N GLU A 137 21.52 -6.29 -1.68
CA GLU A 137 20.69 -6.68 -2.82
C GLU A 137 19.31 -6.03 -2.79
N ARG A 138 18.79 -5.64 -3.96
CA ARG A 138 17.51 -4.93 -4.06
C ARG A 138 16.34 -5.89 -4.10
N ILE A 139 15.37 -5.68 -3.22
CA ILE A 139 14.19 -6.53 -3.08
C ILE A 139 13.02 -5.86 -3.82
N VAL A 140 12.56 -6.43 -4.93
CA VAL A 140 11.38 -5.89 -5.63
C VAL A 140 10.13 -6.17 -4.79
N SER A 141 9.48 -5.11 -4.29
CA SER A 141 8.39 -5.25 -3.31
C SER A 141 7.25 -6.14 -3.81
N LEU A 142 6.84 -5.92 -5.07
CA LEU A 142 5.77 -6.65 -5.75
C LEU A 142 6.07 -8.14 -6.02
N ASP A 143 7.35 -8.54 -6.00
CA ASP A 143 7.78 -9.94 -6.22
C ASP A 143 8.06 -10.66 -4.88
N SER A 144 7.71 -10.05 -3.74
CA SER A 144 8.11 -10.47 -2.39
C SER A 144 6.92 -10.56 -1.42
N GLY A 145 7.17 -10.98 -0.18
CA GLY A 145 6.15 -11.06 0.87
C GLY A 145 5.56 -9.72 1.34
N TYR A 146 6.11 -8.57 0.91
CA TYR A 146 5.55 -7.24 1.26
C TYR A 146 4.23 -6.94 0.52
N HIS A 147 4.03 -7.47 -0.69
CA HIS A 147 2.83 -7.24 -1.48
C HIS A 147 1.81 -8.37 -1.28
N ALA A 148 1.05 -8.29 -0.19
CA ALA A 148 -0.06 -9.18 0.10
C ALA A 148 -1.40 -8.61 -0.41
N LYS A 149 -2.25 -9.44 -1.01
CA LYS A 149 -3.62 -9.05 -1.41
C LYS A 149 -4.45 -8.75 -0.15
N PRO A 150 -4.96 -7.51 0.07
CA PRO A 150 -5.60 -7.17 1.34
C PRO A 150 -6.94 -7.87 1.57
N THR A 151 -7.25 -8.15 2.84
CA THR A 151 -8.50 -8.79 3.26
C THR A 151 -9.71 -7.86 3.09
N VAL A 152 -10.91 -8.43 3.14
CA VAL A 152 -12.15 -7.62 3.09
C VAL A 152 -12.27 -6.73 4.34
N HIS A 153 -11.84 -7.22 5.50
CA HIS A 153 -11.84 -6.49 6.77
C HIS A 153 -10.85 -5.31 6.77
N GLN A 154 -9.65 -5.50 6.20
CA GLN A 154 -8.67 -4.43 6.01
C GLN A 154 -9.19 -3.29 5.14
N LYS A 155 -9.97 -3.61 4.10
CA LYS A 155 -10.61 -2.61 3.24
C LYS A 155 -11.81 -1.93 3.93
N ALA A 156 -12.67 -2.69 4.62
CA ALA A 156 -13.75 -2.16 5.45
C ALA A 156 -13.25 -1.25 6.58
N SER A 157 -12.07 -1.55 7.13
CA SER A 157 -11.42 -0.77 8.19
C SER A 157 -10.92 0.60 7.72
N TYR A 158 -10.70 0.80 6.41
CA TYR A 158 -10.19 2.06 5.88
C TYR A 158 -11.33 3.02 5.50
N GLY A 159 -11.82 3.75 6.49
CA GLY A 159 -12.90 4.72 6.32
C GLY A 159 -12.52 6.14 6.76
N VAL A 160 -13.40 7.09 6.44
CA VAL A 160 -13.19 8.53 6.64
C VAL A 160 -12.87 8.89 8.10
N ALA A 161 -13.55 8.29 9.09
CA ALA A 161 -13.33 8.59 10.50
C ALA A 161 -11.97 8.10 11.02
N VAL A 162 -11.51 6.93 10.56
CA VAL A 162 -10.19 6.37 10.89
C VAL A 162 -9.07 7.21 10.25
N VAL A 163 -9.23 7.59 8.98
CA VAL A 163 -8.31 8.50 8.29
C VAL A 163 -8.29 9.89 8.93
N GLN A 164 -9.44 10.39 9.39
CA GLN A 164 -9.54 11.71 10.03
C GLN A 164 -8.85 11.74 11.41
N ALA A 165 -8.95 10.68 12.21
CA ALA A 165 -8.19 10.54 13.46
C ALA A 165 -6.67 10.63 13.22
N VAL A 166 -6.14 9.92 12.21
CA VAL A 166 -4.72 10.05 11.80
C VAL A 166 -4.37 11.47 11.34
N ARG A 167 -5.24 12.13 10.56
CA ARG A 167 -5.03 13.54 10.16
C ARG A 167 -4.99 14.50 11.36
N GLN A 168 -5.81 14.25 12.38
CA GLN A 168 -5.89 15.06 13.60
C GLN A 168 -4.82 14.73 14.65
N ASN A 169 -4.08 13.62 14.47
CA ASN A 169 -3.21 13.03 15.50
C ASN A 169 -3.98 12.64 16.77
N ASP A 170 -5.20 12.12 16.59
CA ASP A 170 -6.07 11.66 17.66
C ASP A 170 -5.68 10.22 18.06
N GLU A 171 -4.72 10.12 18.98
CA GLU A 171 -4.16 8.86 19.50
C GLU A 171 -5.21 8.05 20.26
N ASP A 172 -6.03 8.69 21.09
CA ASP A 172 -7.05 8.04 21.91
C ASP A 172 -8.17 7.45 21.06
N ARG A 173 -8.70 8.19 20.09
CA ARG A 173 -9.76 7.67 19.20
C ARG A 173 -9.25 6.55 18.31
N LEU A 174 -7.99 6.60 17.87
CA LEU A 174 -7.41 5.54 17.06
C LEU A 174 -7.14 4.26 17.88
N ALA A 175 -6.72 4.39 19.15
CA ALA A 175 -6.64 3.26 20.07
C ALA A 175 -8.01 2.60 20.31
N GLN A 176 -9.06 3.40 20.53
CA GLN A 176 -10.43 2.89 20.71
C GLN A 176 -10.97 2.18 19.45
N PHE A 177 -10.61 2.62 18.25
CA PHE A 177 -10.93 1.89 17.01
C PHE A 177 -10.28 0.49 16.98
N VAL A 178 -9.01 0.36 17.38
CA VAL A 178 -8.29 -0.93 17.42
C VAL A 178 -8.84 -1.88 18.49
N GLU A 179 -9.23 -1.34 19.65
CA GLU A 179 -9.90 -2.08 20.75
C GLU A 179 -11.24 -2.70 20.31
N ILE A 180 -12.01 -1.98 19.50
CA ILE A 180 -13.28 -2.45 18.92
C ILE A 180 -13.07 -3.51 17.83
N GLY A 181 -11.86 -3.63 17.29
CA GLY A 181 -11.51 -4.64 16.29
C GLY A 181 -11.50 -4.14 14.84
N ILE A 182 -11.32 -2.83 14.62
CA ILE A 182 -10.79 -2.34 13.34
C ILE A 182 -9.46 -3.06 13.07
N SER A 183 -9.19 -3.45 11.80
CA SER A 183 -7.96 -4.14 11.44
C SER A 183 -6.72 -3.32 11.79
N ARG A 184 -5.60 -3.99 12.12
CA ARG A 184 -4.33 -3.31 12.44
C ARG A 184 -3.59 -2.85 11.18
N ASN A 185 -4.02 -3.33 10.01
CA ASN A 185 -3.55 -2.90 8.70
C ASN A 185 -4.71 -2.41 7.80
N PRO A 186 -5.50 -1.38 8.17
CA PRO A 186 -6.51 -0.83 7.27
C PRO A 186 -5.86 -0.36 5.98
N CYS A 187 -6.46 -0.57 4.81
CA CYS A 187 -5.91 -0.11 3.54
C CYS A 187 -6.97 0.40 2.55
N ASN A 188 -6.60 1.36 1.71
CA ASN A 188 -7.47 1.83 0.65
C ASN A 188 -7.56 0.84 -0.53
N ALA A 189 -8.27 1.24 -1.59
CA ALA A 189 -8.46 0.42 -2.79
C ALA A 189 -7.15 0.03 -3.50
N PHE A 190 -6.08 0.80 -3.33
CA PHE A 190 -4.76 0.65 -3.96
C PHE A 190 -3.72 -0.04 -3.06
N GLY A 191 -4.15 -0.72 -1.99
CA GLY A 191 -3.26 -1.39 -1.03
C GLY A 191 -2.48 -0.44 -0.09
N GLU A 192 -2.61 0.88 -0.23
CA GLU A 192 -1.97 1.85 0.65
C GLU A 192 -2.59 1.74 2.05
N SER A 193 -1.91 1.02 2.94
CA SER A 193 -2.28 0.87 4.34
C SER A 193 -2.15 2.19 5.12
N LEU A 194 -2.99 2.40 6.13
CA LEU A 194 -2.99 3.56 7.03
C LEU A 194 -1.60 3.90 7.61
N ILE A 195 -0.77 2.87 7.81
CA ILE A 195 0.63 2.98 8.27
C ILE A 195 1.47 3.85 7.32
N HIS A 196 1.24 3.78 6.00
CA HIS A 196 1.89 4.68 5.02
C HIS A 196 1.58 6.15 5.31
N MET A 197 0.32 6.47 5.66
CA MET A 197 -0.09 7.84 5.99
C MET A 197 0.54 8.32 7.31
N ILE A 198 0.60 7.45 8.32
CA ILE A 198 1.24 7.72 9.61
C ILE A 198 2.74 8.00 9.42
N CYS A 199 3.44 7.17 8.62
CA CYS A 199 4.85 7.36 8.28
C CYS A 199 5.10 8.63 7.46
N ARG A 200 4.28 8.90 6.42
CA ARG A 200 4.34 10.13 5.59
C ARG A 200 4.16 11.42 6.41
N ARG A 201 3.53 11.32 7.58
CA ARG A 201 3.29 12.43 8.53
C ARG A 201 4.24 12.45 9.73
N GLY A 202 5.16 11.49 9.84
CA GLY A 202 6.11 11.40 10.96
C GLY A 202 5.48 11.10 12.33
N GLN A 203 4.28 10.51 12.36
CA GLN A 203 3.48 10.38 13.58
C GLN A 203 3.90 9.18 14.45
N TYR A 204 5.09 9.28 15.04
CA TYR A 204 5.75 8.22 15.83
C TYR A 204 4.83 7.54 16.86
N LYS A 205 4.07 8.32 17.64
CA LYS A 205 3.20 7.76 18.69
C LYS A 205 2.06 6.90 18.13
N LEU A 206 1.42 7.34 17.03
CA LEU A 206 0.41 6.55 16.31
C LEU A 206 1.03 5.28 15.70
N LEU A 207 2.23 5.40 15.11
CA LEU A 207 2.95 4.24 14.57
C LEU A 207 3.26 3.22 15.67
N LYS A 208 3.77 3.69 16.81
CA LYS A 208 4.06 2.84 17.98
C LYS A 208 2.80 2.16 18.50
N CYS A 209 1.71 2.90 18.69
CA CYS A 209 0.41 2.34 19.11
C CYS A 209 -0.05 1.21 18.17
N PHE A 210 0.16 1.34 16.86
CA PHE A 210 -0.15 0.29 15.89
C PHE A 210 0.79 -0.93 16.01
N VAL A 211 2.09 -0.72 16.13
CA VAL A 211 3.09 -1.79 16.33
C VAL A 211 2.84 -2.54 17.64
N ASP A 212 2.60 -1.83 18.75
CA ASP A 212 2.30 -2.38 20.07
C ASP A 212 0.98 -3.21 20.07
N ASN A 213 0.07 -2.94 19.12
CA ASN A 213 -1.16 -3.72 18.88
C ASN A 213 -1.01 -4.83 17.82
N GLY A 214 0.20 -5.08 17.29
CA GLY A 214 0.48 -6.13 16.33
C GLY A 214 0.22 -5.78 14.86
N ALA A 215 0.35 -4.51 14.48
CA ALA A 215 0.30 -4.10 13.07
C ALA A 215 1.52 -4.58 12.29
N CYS A 216 1.28 -5.16 11.10
CA CYS A 216 2.34 -5.59 10.21
C CYS A 216 3.01 -4.38 9.53
N LEU A 217 4.33 -4.23 9.70
CA LEU A 217 5.12 -3.22 8.98
C LEU A 217 5.70 -3.74 7.65
N GLN A 218 5.70 -5.07 7.44
CA GLN A 218 6.09 -5.73 6.19
C GLN A 218 4.97 -5.63 5.14
N VAL A 219 4.59 -4.42 4.74
CA VAL A 219 3.51 -4.16 3.76
C VAL A 219 3.94 -3.26 2.61
N SER A 220 3.28 -3.36 1.46
CA SER A 220 3.44 -2.41 0.35
C SER A 220 2.15 -2.22 -0.45
N ASP A 221 1.97 -1.01 -0.99
CA ASP A 221 0.86 -0.67 -1.89
C ASP A 221 0.98 -1.32 -3.29
N ASP A 222 -0.01 -1.09 -4.17
CA ASP A 222 -0.02 -1.59 -5.55
C ASP A 222 1.10 -0.99 -6.43
N PHE A 223 1.78 0.06 -5.97
CA PHE A 223 2.99 0.61 -6.59
C PHE A 223 4.27 0.01 -6.00
N GLY A 224 4.19 -0.91 -5.05
CA GLY A 224 5.34 -1.51 -4.36
C GLY A 224 6.04 -0.57 -3.38
N ARG A 225 5.41 0.54 -2.98
CA ARG A 225 5.92 1.42 -1.93
C ARG A 225 5.59 0.80 -0.57
N THR A 226 6.58 0.72 0.30
CA THR A 226 6.42 0.30 1.71
C THR A 226 6.29 1.52 2.64
N PRO A 227 5.87 1.38 3.91
CA PRO A 227 5.86 2.50 4.86
C PRO A 227 7.22 3.18 5.05
N MET A 228 8.32 2.48 4.79
CA MET A 228 9.67 3.05 4.78
C MET A 228 9.88 4.07 3.66
N HIS A 229 9.28 3.87 2.48
CA HIS A 229 9.33 4.85 1.39
C HIS A 229 8.67 6.16 1.80
N ASP A 230 7.55 6.08 2.51
CA ASP A 230 6.81 7.25 2.98
C ASP A 230 7.47 7.94 4.19
N ALA A 231 8.10 7.19 5.09
CA ALA A 231 8.94 7.76 6.15
C ALA A 231 10.16 8.52 5.58
N CYS A 232 10.70 8.06 4.44
CA CYS A 232 11.79 8.74 3.72
C CYS A 232 11.33 9.94 2.87
N TRP A 233 10.03 10.08 2.61
CA TRP A 233 9.44 11.14 1.77
C TRP A 233 8.88 12.33 2.58
N THR A 234 9.32 12.48 3.83
CA THR A 234 8.94 13.59 4.71
C THR A 234 9.60 14.93 4.31
N VAL A 235 9.29 16.00 5.06
CA VAL A 235 10.02 17.29 4.97
C VAL A 235 11.22 17.24 5.90
N GLU A 236 10.94 17.08 7.20
CA GLU A 236 11.92 16.80 8.23
C GLU A 236 12.03 15.28 8.48
N PRO A 237 13.22 14.71 8.71
CA PRO A 237 13.36 13.27 8.94
C PRO A 237 12.70 12.81 10.26
N ALA A 238 11.66 11.98 10.16
CA ALA A 238 11.02 11.36 11.31
C ALA A 238 11.79 10.09 11.74
N PHE A 239 13.00 10.28 12.29
CA PHE A 239 13.93 9.18 12.57
C PHE A 239 13.39 8.14 13.55
N GLU A 240 12.50 8.52 14.46
CA GLU A 240 11.85 7.61 15.41
C GLU A 240 10.87 6.65 14.69
N CYS A 241 10.22 7.11 13.62
CA CYS A 241 9.43 6.25 12.74
C CYS A 241 10.32 5.30 11.94
N VAL A 242 11.44 5.81 11.42
CA VAL A 242 12.44 5.00 10.69
C VAL A 242 13.01 3.92 11.61
N GLU A 243 13.31 4.24 12.86
CA GLU A 243 13.81 3.32 13.87
C GLU A 243 12.82 2.19 14.20
N LEU A 244 11.52 2.49 14.35
CA LEU A 244 10.49 1.45 14.51
C LEU A 244 10.41 0.53 13.29
N LEU A 245 10.51 1.07 12.07
CA LEU A 245 10.51 0.28 10.84
C LEU A 245 11.77 -0.60 10.73
N LEU A 246 12.94 -0.10 11.13
CA LEU A 246 14.20 -0.89 11.15
C LEU A 246 14.19 -2.01 12.19
N LYS A 247 13.58 -1.78 13.37
CA LYS A 247 13.39 -2.81 14.40
C LYS A 247 12.46 -3.94 13.93
N ALA A 248 11.50 -3.64 13.06
CA ALA A 248 10.63 -4.66 12.46
C ALA A 248 11.31 -5.39 11.30
N ASP A 249 11.94 -4.66 10.37
CA ASP A 249 12.71 -5.25 9.27
C ASP A 249 13.73 -4.27 8.66
N ILE A 250 15.02 -4.52 8.92
CA ILE A 250 16.16 -3.77 8.37
C ILE A 250 16.18 -3.81 6.83
N GLY A 251 15.67 -4.89 6.22
CA GLY A 251 15.58 -5.08 4.78
C GLY A 251 14.68 -4.08 4.06
N LEU A 252 13.78 -3.39 4.78
CA LEU A 252 12.88 -2.37 4.21
C LEU A 252 13.63 -1.23 3.49
N LEU A 253 14.87 -0.90 3.88
CA LEU A 253 15.70 0.10 3.20
C LEU A 253 16.18 -0.32 1.80
N ASN A 254 16.27 -1.63 1.54
CA ASN A 254 16.72 -2.19 0.26
C ASN A 254 15.55 -2.63 -0.65
N VAL A 255 14.31 -2.46 -0.20
CA VAL A 255 13.12 -2.67 -1.03
C VAL A 255 13.06 -1.61 -2.13
N VAL A 256 12.65 -1.99 -3.33
CA VAL A 256 12.37 -1.07 -4.44
C VAL A 256 10.91 -1.12 -4.87
N ASP A 257 10.37 0.07 -5.16
CA ASP A 257 9.03 0.26 -5.72
C ASP A 257 8.97 -0.14 -7.21
N CYS A 258 7.79 -0.01 -7.82
CA CYS A 258 7.56 -0.34 -9.22
C CYS A 258 8.40 0.50 -10.21
N ARG A 259 8.95 1.65 -9.79
CA ARG A 259 9.85 2.52 -10.57
C ARG A 259 11.31 2.12 -10.42
N GLY A 260 11.64 1.19 -9.52
CA GLY A 260 13.01 0.79 -9.16
C GLY A 260 13.67 1.74 -8.14
N SER A 261 12.87 2.56 -7.45
CA SER A 261 13.35 3.52 -6.44
C SER A 261 13.34 2.89 -5.05
N THR A 262 14.41 3.04 -4.28
CA THR A 262 14.47 2.67 -2.85
C THR A 262 13.86 3.78 -1.99
N PRO A 263 13.52 3.53 -0.71
CA PRO A 263 13.12 4.57 0.23
C PRO A 263 14.09 5.77 0.25
N LEU A 264 15.39 5.49 0.33
CA LEU A 264 16.42 6.53 0.45
C LEU A 264 16.57 7.40 -0.81
N SER A 265 16.03 6.98 -1.95
CA SER A 265 15.97 7.82 -3.15
C SER A 265 14.89 8.92 -3.09
N TYR A 266 13.96 8.84 -2.12
CA TYR A 266 12.96 9.90 -1.86
C TYR A 266 13.44 10.95 -0.84
N VAL A 267 14.57 10.72 -0.16
CA VAL A 267 15.11 11.64 0.84
C VAL A 267 15.59 12.93 0.20
N ARG A 268 15.06 14.05 0.71
CA ARG A 268 15.36 15.40 0.22
C ARG A 268 16.83 15.75 0.42
N GLN A 269 17.41 16.45 -0.56
CA GLN A 269 18.85 16.71 -0.63
C GLN A 269 19.36 17.61 0.52
N ASN A 270 18.53 18.52 1.02
CA ASN A 270 18.85 19.36 2.18
C ASN A 270 19.02 18.52 3.48
N SER A 271 18.37 17.36 3.57
CA SER A 271 18.37 16.51 4.76
C SER A 271 19.41 15.38 4.68
N TRP A 272 20.21 15.29 3.60
CA TRP A 272 21.19 14.21 3.39
C TRP A 272 22.20 14.09 4.53
N GLN A 273 22.70 15.21 5.06
CA GLN A 273 23.66 15.16 6.18
C GLN A 273 23.02 14.54 7.43
N LEU A 274 21.80 14.95 7.80
CA LEU A 274 21.08 14.40 8.96
C LEU A 274 20.87 12.89 8.83
N TRP A 275 20.57 12.40 7.63
CA TRP A 275 20.42 10.96 7.35
C TRP A 275 21.75 10.20 7.41
N ASN A 276 22.85 10.80 6.95
CA ASN A 276 24.19 10.24 7.10
C ASN A 276 24.59 10.19 8.59
N ASP A 277 24.33 11.25 9.36
CA ASP A 277 24.58 11.31 10.81
C ASP A 277 23.73 10.31 11.59
N PHE A 278 22.49 10.07 11.17
CA PHE A 278 21.62 9.02 11.72
C PHE A 278 22.20 7.64 11.43
N PHE A 279 22.59 7.35 10.19
CA PHE A 279 23.25 6.08 9.88
C PHE A 279 24.58 5.92 10.61
N ASP A 280 25.37 6.98 10.80
CA ASP A 280 26.63 6.88 11.53
C ASP A 280 26.45 6.52 13.02
N LYS A 281 25.35 6.97 13.63
CA LYS A 281 24.96 6.62 15.01
C LYS A 281 24.37 5.20 15.11
N MET A 282 23.55 4.80 14.14
CA MET A 282 22.81 3.52 14.20
C MET A 282 23.57 2.35 13.55
N LYS A 283 24.70 2.59 12.88
CA LYS A 283 25.47 1.57 12.16
C LYS A 283 25.87 0.39 13.03
N ASP A 284 26.31 0.62 14.25
CA ASP A 284 26.82 -0.45 15.13
C ASP A 284 25.68 -1.18 15.88
N ILE A 285 24.44 -0.70 15.74
CA ILE A 285 23.21 -1.32 16.28
C ILE A 285 22.59 -2.25 15.23
N TYR A 286 22.36 -1.77 14.00
CA TYR A 286 21.70 -2.56 12.94
C TYR A 286 22.69 -3.30 12.03
N TRP A 287 23.93 -2.81 11.93
CA TRP A 287 24.99 -3.38 11.10
C TRP A 287 26.31 -3.58 11.89
N PRO A 288 26.29 -4.30 13.04
CA PRO A 288 27.52 -4.66 13.76
C PRO A 288 28.52 -5.40 12.86
N ILE A 289 29.82 -5.23 13.12
CA ILE A 289 30.88 -5.81 12.28
C ILE A 289 30.78 -7.34 12.30
N ILE A 290 30.57 -7.94 11.13
CA ILE A 290 30.46 -9.39 10.97
C ILE A 290 31.85 -10.03 10.82
N GLU A 291 32.14 -11.04 11.64
CA GLU A 291 33.25 -11.98 11.39
C GLU A 291 33.01 -12.73 10.07
N LYS A 292 34.03 -12.85 9.22
CA LYS A 292 33.93 -13.21 7.78
C LYS A 292 33.13 -14.48 7.44
N GLU A 293 32.90 -15.37 8.40
CA GLU A 293 32.29 -16.68 8.22
C GLU A 293 30.76 -16.68 8.46
N LYS A 294 30.20 -15.66 9.13
CA LYS A 294 28.77 -15.57 9.44
C LYS A 294 27.98 -14.87 8.32
N ARG A 295 27.59 -15.61 7.29
CA ARG A 295 26.75 -15.07 6.21
C ARG A 295 25.32 -14.77 6.70
N ILE A 296 24.96 -13.50 6.86
CA ILE A 296 23.59 -13.09 7.19
C ILE A 296 22.67 -13.38 6.00
N SER A 297 21.66 -14.23 6.23
CA SER A 297 20.54 -14.43 5.31
C SER A 297 19.55 -13.26 5.39
N LEU A 298 19.12 -12.74 4.24
CA LEU A 298 17.98 -11.82 4.18
C LEU A 298 16.71 -12.50 4.73
N PRO A 299 15.73 -11.74 5.27
CA PRO A 299 14.45 -12.30 5.70
C PRO A 299 13.79 -13.12 4.58
N PRO A 300 13.16 -14.27 4.89
CA PRO A 300 12.59 -15.14 3.86
C PRO A 300 11.44 -14.44 3.15
N LEU A 301 11.67 -14.05 1.88
CA LEU A 301 10.77 -13.29 0.99
C LEU A 301 9.58 -14.14 0.53
N THR A 302 8.79 -14.59 1.49
CA THR A 302 7.68 -15.53 1.36
C THR A 302 6.46 -14.81 0.77
N LYS A 303 6.20 -15.06 -0.51
CA LYS A 303 5.14 -14.41 -1.33
C LYS A 303 3.69 -14.52 -0.80
N CYS A 304 3.46 -15.30 0.26
CA CYS A 304 2.13 -15.70 0.72
C CYS A 304 1.89 -15.47 2.22
N LYS A 305 2.46 -14.42 2.82
CA LYS A 305 2.00 -13.96 4.14
C LYS A 305 0.68 -13.21 4.00
N VAL A 306 -0.44 -13.89 4.25
CA VAL A 306 -1.70 -13.21 4.54
C VAL A 306 -1.55 -12.51 5.89
N ILE A 307 -1.87 -11.22 5.95
CA ILE A 307 -1.91 -10.48 7.20
C ILE A 307 -3.23 -10.82 7.87
N GLU A 308 -3.17 -11.62 8.94
CA GLU A 308 -4.35 -12.09 9.66
C GLU A 308 -5.10 -10.93 10.33
N ASP A 309 -6.43 -11.02 10.36
CA ASP A 309 -7.28 -10.02 10.99
C ASP A 309 -7.41 -10.27 12.51
N PRO A 310 -7.67 -9.21 13.31
CA PRO A 310 -7.68 -9.31 14.77
C PRO A 310 -8.54 -10.44 15.35
N SER A 311 -8.07 -11.08 16.43
CA SER A 311 -8.90 -12.02 17.23
C SER A 311 -10.13 -11.35 17.86
N ASN A 312 -10.07 -10.02 18.06
CA ASN A 312 -11.17 -9.15 18.47
C ASN A 312 -11.91 -8.48 17.29
N ALA A 313 -11.69 -8.89 16.04
CA ALA A 313 -12.27 -8.25 14.86
C ALA A 313 -13.80 -8.12 14.93
N SER A 314 -14.29 -6.91 14.68
CA SER A 314 -15.72 -6.66 14.42
C SER A 314 -16.11 -7.20 13.03
N SER A 315 -17.40 -7.42 12.78
CA SER A 315 -17.87 -7.83 11.46
C SER A 315 -17.55 -6.77 10.39
N THR A 316 -17.44 -7.19 9.13
CA THR A 316 -17.19 -6.30 7.98
C THR A 316 -18.20 -5.17 7.89
N ASP A 317 -19.48 -5.46 8.17
CA ASP A 317 -20.58 -4.48 8.14
C ASP A 317 -20.39 -3.41 9.22
N LEU A 318 -20.21 -3.84 10.48
CA LEU A 318 -20.00 -2.96 11.63
C LEU A 318 -18.75 -2.10 11.45
N THR A 319 -17.68 -2.73 10.97
CA THR A 319 -16.38 -2.10 10.67
C THR A 319 -16.53 -1.03 9.59
N THR A 320 -17.32 -1.28 8.54
CA THR A 320 -17.59 -0.29 7.47
C THR A 320 -18.42 0.89 8.00
N LEU A 321 -19.42 0.64 8.86
CA LEU A 321 -20.22 1.70 9.47
C LEU A 321 -19.37 2.58 10.41
N LEU A 322 -18.56 1.95 11.24
CA LEU A 322 -17.70 2.60 12.24
C LEU A 322 -16.55 3.38 11.58
N SER A 323 -15.88 2.78 10.58
CA SER A 323 -14.78 3.42 9.87
C SER A 323 -15.25 4.61 9.02
N SER A 324 -16.46 4.53 8.43
CA SER A 324 -17.09 5.65 7.73
C SER A 324 -17.70 6.70 8.66
N GLY A 325 -17.73 6.48 9.99
CA GLY A 325 -18.23 7.44 10.98
C GLY A 325 -19.75 7.50 11.12
N LYS A 326 -20.49 6.57 10.49
CA LYS A 326 -21.96 6.50 10.55
C LYS A 326 -22.48 6.07 11.92
N VAL A 327 -21.65 5.37 12.69
CA VAL A 327 -21.88 4.90 14.07
C VAL A 327 -20.70 5.36 14.92
N ASP A 328 -20.93 5.80 16.15
CA ASP A 328 -19.84 6.25 17.02
C ASP A 328 -19.23 5.09 17.84
N VAL A 329 -17.92 5.21 18.06
CA VAL A 329 -17.09 4.36 18.93
C VAL A 329 -17.75 4.07 20.28
N SER A 330 -18.40 5.08 20.85
CA SER A 330 -19.06 5.04 22.17
C SER A 330 -20.22 4.05 22.25
N ASP A 331 -20.94 3.82 21.15
CA ASP A 331 -22.08 2.89 21.10
C ASP A 331 -21.59 1.46 20.86
N VAL A 332 -20.59 1.28 19.99
CA VAL A 332 -20.01 -0.04 19.70
C VAL A 332 -19.21 -0.60 20.89
N LYS A 333 -18.69 0.26 21.80
CA LYS A 333 -18.12 -0.17 23.09
C LYS A 333 -19.13 -0.81 24.04
N LYS A 334 -20.44 -0.59 23.86
CA LYS A 334 -21.50 -1.20 24.70
C LYS A 334 -21.83 -2.64 24.26
N MET A 335 -21.48 -3.00 23.03
CA MET A 335 -21.69 -4.35 22.48
C MET A 335 -20.61 -5.32 22.95
N SER A 336 -21.04 -6.55 23.30
CA SER A 336 -20.16 -7.68 23.55
C SER A 336 -19.35 -8.06 22.30
N VAL A 337 -18.23 -8.79 22.50
CA VAL A 337 -17.36 -9.21 21.40
C VAL A 337 -18.12 -10.08 20.38
N ASP A 338 -19.07 -10.89 20.83
CA ASP A 338 -19.82 -11.79 19.95
C ASP A 338 -20.95 -11.08 19.20
N GLU A 339 -21.59 -10.07 19.78
CA GLU A 339 -22.48 -9.17 19.03
C GLU A 339 -21.70 -8.43 17.93
N ARG A 340 -20.51 -7.90 18.26
CA ARG A 340 -19.66 -7.20 17.29
C ARG A 340 -19.20 -8.11 16.14
N LYS A 341 -18.90 -9.38 16.41
CA LYS A 341 -18.52 -10.38 15.40
C LYS A 341 -19.69 -10.83 14.52
N ASN A 342 -20.87 -11.04 15.12
CA ASN A 342 -22.04 -11.56 14.41
C ASN A 342 -22.93 -10.46 13.78
N PHE A 343 -22.63 -9.19 14.02
CA PHE A 343 -23.34 -8.04 13.47
C PHE A 343 -23.52 -8.13 11.94
N ARG A 344 -24.76 -8.00 11.46
CA ARG A 344 -25.12 -7.97 10.03
C ARG A 344 -26.16 -6.90 9.75
N LEU A 345 -25.89 -6.03 8.78
CA LEU A 345 -26.77 -4.94 8.35
C LEU A 345 -28.16 -5.43 7.94
N ALA A 346 -28.21 -6.56 7.23
CA ALA A 346 -29.47 -7.15 6.75
C ALA A 346 -30.41 -7.60 7.88
N PHE A 347 -29.88 -7.95 9.06
CA PHE A 347 -30.68 -8.47 10.17
C PHE A 347 -31.41 -7.35 10.93
N ILE A 348 -30.80 -6.17 11.03
CA ILE A 348 -31.37 -5.03 11.76
C ILE A 348 -32.63 -4.48 11.07
N ALA A 349 -32.71 -4.59 9.75
CA ALA A 349 -33.92 -4.27 8.99
C ALA A 349 -35.13 -5.17 9.35
N GLN A 350 -34.89 -6.30 10.02
CA GLN A 350 -35.92 -7.24 10.50
C GLN A 350 -36.08 -7.24 12.03
N SER A 351 -35.08 -6.77 12.80
CA SER A 351 -35.04 -6.86 14.26
C SER A 351 -35.14 -5.52 15.02
N GLY A 352 -35.36 -4.40 14.31
CA GLY A 352 -35.75 -3.11 14.90
C GLY A 352 -34.71 -2.42 15.79
N HIS A 353 -33.47 -2.91 15.85
CA HIS A 353 -32.43 -2.36 16.72
C HIS A 353 -31.90 -1.01 16.22
N THR A 354 -32.34 0.07 16.86
CA THR A 354 -32.02 1.45 16.48
C THR A 354 -30.57 1.83 16.82
N ILE A 355 -29.66 1.69 15.86
CA ILE A 355 -28.33 2.31 15.98
C ILE A 355 -28.45 3.80 15.67
N THR A 356 -28.03 4.63 16.62
CA THR A 356 -27.99 6.09 16.51
C THR A 356 -27.02 6.55 15.42
N LYS A 357 -27.55 6.75 14.20
CA LYS A 357 -26.83 7.46 13.14
C LYS A 357 -26.42 8.85 13.63
N LYS A 358 -25.17 9.23 13.41
CA LYS A 358 -24.71 10.61 13.64
C LYS A 358 -25.40 11.54 12.65
N SER A 359 -26.12 12.55 13.15
CA SER A 359 -26.95 13.44 12.33
C SER A 359 -26.11 14.47 11.57
N GLU A 360 -25.92 14.25 10.27
CA GLU A 360 -25.50 15.31 9.35
C GLU A 360 -26.74 16.13 8.96
N SER A 361 -26.67 17.45 9.17
CA SER A 361 -27.82 18.38 9.27
C SER A 361 -28.75 18.12 10.47
N GLY A 362 -29.18 19.21 11.12
CA GLY A 362 -29.93 19.16 12.37
C GLY A 362 -31.42 19.40 12.20
N ILE A 363 -32.20 18.32 12.12
CA ILE A 363 -33.61 18.30 12.53
C ILE A 363 -33.75 17.13 13.51
N VAL A 364 -34.22 17.41 14.72
CA VAL A 364 -34.64 16.37 15.67
C VAL A 364 -36.11 16.10 15.41
N ASP A 365 -36.41 14.94 14.84
CA ASP A 365 -37.75 14.34 14.98
C ASP A 365 -37.67 13.17 15.98
N ARG A 366 -38.67 13.10 16.85
CA ARG A 366 -38.83 12.12 17.94
C ARG A 366 -40.19 11.42 17.80
N SER A 367 -40.41 10.75 16.67
CA SER A 367 -41.56 9.87 16.47
C SER A 367 -41.30 8.98 15.23
N TYR A 368 -41.94 7.82 15.03
CA TYR A 368 -42.95 7.12 15.82
C TYR A 368 -42.46 5.73 16.24
N GLY A 369 -42.82 5.32 17.46
CA GLY A 369 -43.00 3.90 17.76
C GLY A 369 -44.49 3.58 17.71
N GLN A 370 -44.93 2.80 16.71
CA GLN A 370 -46.25 2.17 16.78
C GLN A 370 -46.22 0.81 16.06
N VAL A 371 -46.42 -0.25 16.84
CA VAL A 371 -46.65 -1.59 16.31
C VAL A 371 -48.09 -1.64 15.82
N VAL A 372 -48.30 -2.02 14.56
CA VAL A 372 -49.60 -2.41 14.03
C VAL A 372 -49.43 -3.77 13.36
N HIS A 373 -49.93 -4.81 14.01
CA HIS A 373 -50.15 -6.11 13.38
C HIS A 373 -51.46 -6.07 12.60
N ALA A 374 -51.42 -6.49 11.34
CA ALA A 374 -52.54 -6.97 10.54
C ALA A 374 -52.01 -8.03 9.58
#